data_AF-A0A3N4LCQ6-F1
#
_entry.id   AF-A0A3N4LCQ6-F1
#
_cell.length_a   1.000
_cell.length_b   1.000
_cell.length_c   1.000
_cell.angle_alpha   90.00
_cell.angle_beta   90.00
_cell.angle_gamma   90.00
#
_symmetry.space_group_name_H-M   'P 1'
#
loop_
_entity.id
_entity.type
_entity.pdbx_description
1 polymer ?
#
loop_
_entity_poly.entity_id
_entity_poly.type
_entity_poly.pdbx_seq_one_letter_code
_entity_poly.pdbx_strand_id
1 'polypeptide(L)'
;MSTEAMMPISADAFHYRTILFELSKPVTIPPQIFDEIWPYVDSVYSKLQQELLQAYGTVRVQKYECRLRKSRKSSVAQVADTDGKVIKRRQSSIRNANLCNVRIKVSRLVDGTAVTVERLDEHTHTHDIEESFRIKKPSILVGYIKSEAAKNYSASQIYHAIRSAGTREGAERLKELGGSSLKTKDIMNLKRGLGSADLGHGNCK
;
A
#
# COMPACT_ATOMS: atom_id res chain seq x y z
N MET A 1 -4.97 -1.64 -34.20
CA MET A 1 -4.31 -2.41 -33.13
C MET A 1 -3.89 -1.43 -32.06
N SER A 2 -4.69 -1.29 -31.01
CA SER A 2 -4.44 -0.30 -29.96
C SER A 2 -3.37 -0.83 -29.03
N THR A 3 -2.29 -0.07 -28.88
CA THR A 3 -1.21 -0.25 -27.90
C THR A 3 -1.80 -0.62 -26.54
N GLU A 4 -1.66 -1.89 -26.15
CA GLU A 4 -2.08 -2.39 -24.84
C GLU A 4 -1.31 -1.60 -23.78
N ALA A 5 -2.02 -0.73 -23.09
CA ALA A 5 -1.45 0.19 -22.11
C ALA A 5 -0.73 -0.60 -21.03
N MET A 6 0.61 -0.54 -21.07
CA MET A 6 1.49 -0.91 -19.98
C MET A 6 1.23 0.08 -18.83
N MET A 7 1.21 -0.38 -17.56
CA MET A 7 1.14 0.55 -16.44
C MET A 7 2.34 1.51 -16.52
N PRO A 8 2.13 2.82 -16.69
CA PRO A 8 3.23 3.77 -16.82
C PRO A 8 3.84 3.94 -15.43
N ILE A 9 4.91 3.20 -15.16
CA ILE A 9 5.70 3.39 -13.96
C ILE A 9 6.95 4.15 -14.36
N SER A 10 7.11 5.37 -13.85
CA SER A 10 8.33 6.14 -14.02
C SER A 10 9.49 5.47 -13.29
N ALA A 11 10.68 5.42 -13.92
CA ALA A 11 11.90 4.93 -13.28
C ALA A 11 12.26 5.76 -12.03
N ASP A 12 11.96 7.05 -12.06
CA ASP A 12 12.18 7.97 -10.94
C ASP A 12 11.33 7.57 -9.73
N ALA A 13 10.09 7.12 -9.96
CA ALA A 13 9.19 6.69 -8.89
C ALA A 13 9.75 5.48 -8.12
N PHE A 14 10.43 4.56 -8.80
CA PHE A 14 11.12 3.44 -8.15
C PHE A 14 12.32 3.88 -7.33
N HIS A 15 13.13 4.79 -7.87
CA HIS A 15 14.27 5.35 -7.16
C HIS A 15 13.84 6.01 -5.83
N TYR A 16 12.84 6.90 -5.89
CA TYR A 16 12.34 7.55 -4.69
C TYR A 16 11.64 6.60 -3.73
N ARG A 17 10.99 5.54 -4.23
CA ARG A 17 10.43 4.51 -3.38
C ARG A 17 11.51 3.78 -2.58
N THR A 18 12.63 3.42 -3.21
CA THR A 18 13.77 2.82 -2.51
C THR A 18 14.31 3.78 -1.46
N ILE A 19 14.45 5.06 -1.80
CA ILE A 19 14.84 6.11 -0.85
C ILE A 19 13.87 6.19 0.35
N LEU A 20 12.56 6.19 0.12
CA LEU A 20 11.55 6.27 1.19
C LEU A 20 11.41 4.97 1.99
N PHE A 21 11.81 3.84 1.42
CA PHE A 21 11.88 2.56 2.12
C PHE A 21 13.12 2.50 3.01
N GLU A 22 14.30 2.71 2.44
CA GLU A 22 15.59 2.64 3.15
C GLU A 22 15.82 3.81 4.10
N LEU A 23 15.26 4.99 3.81
CA LEU A 23 15.24 6.25 4.57
C LEU A 23 16.39 6.39 5.57
N SER A 24 17.63 6.26 5.07
CA SER A 24 18.85 6.31 5.87
C SER A 24 19.20 7.73 6.31
N LYS A 25 18.74 8.73 5.57
CA LYS A 25 18.85 10.16 5.88
C LYS A 25 17.47 10.83 5.71
N PRO A 26 17.20 11.94 6.42
CA PRO A 26 16.03 12.75 6.16
C PRO A 26 16.02 13.24 4.70
N VAL A 27 14.86 13.17 4.06
CA VAL A 27 14.68 13.57 2.66
C VAL A 27 13.68 14.71 2.62
N THR A 28 14.03 15.80 1.96
CA THR A 28 13.13 16.92 1.71
C THR A 28 12.86 17.01 0.22
N ILE A 29 11.59 16.91 -0.15
CA ILE A 29 11.12 16.97 -1.54
C ILE A 29 9.93 17.93 -1.67
N PRO A 30 9.67 18.46 -2.89
CA PRO A 30 8.46 19.22 -3.15
C PRO A 30 7.19 18.38 -2.89
N PRO A 31 6.08 18.98 -2.42
CA PRO A 31 4.86 18.21 -2.13
C PRO A 31 4.27 17.50 -3.34
N GLN A 32 4.40 18.07 -4.54
CA GLN A 32 3.89 17.48 -5.79
C GLN A 32 4.59 16.14 -6.07
N ILE A 33 5.92 16.14 -5.94
CA ILE A 33 6.75 14.95 -6.10
C ILE A 33 6.40 13.92 -5.02
N PHE A 34 6.22 14.35 -3.77
CA PHE A 34 5.78 13.46 -2.69
C PHE A 34 4.42 12.80 -3.01
N ASP A 35 3.43 13.57 -3.45
CA ASP A 35 2.09 13.07 -3.73
C ASP A 35 2.06 12.10 -4.93
N GLU A 36 2.97 12.26 -5.88
CA GLU A 36 3.20 11.32 -6.99
C GLU A 36 3.85 10.00 -6.54
N ILE A 37 4.86 10.07 -5.67
CA ILE A 37 5.65 8.90 -5.24
C ILE A 37 4.96 8.12 -4.12
N TRP A 38 4.25 8.80 -3.22
CA TRP A 38 3.67 8.18 -2.03
C TRP A 38 2.80 6.94 -2.33
N PRO A 39 1.94 6.92 -3.38
CA PRO A 39 1.18 5.74 -3.79
C PRO A 39 2.00 4.47 -4.12
N TYR A 40 3.32 4.59 -4.31
CA TYR A 40 4.23 3.47 -4.55
C TYR A 40 4.76 2.83 -3.25
N VAL A 41 4.75 3.57 -2.13
CA VAL A 41 5.31 3.14 -0.83
C VAL A 41 4.25 3.04 0.28
N ASP A 42 3.04 3.55 0.07
CA ASP A 42 1.93 3.56 1.04
C ASP A 42 1.46 2.15 1.50
N SER A 43 1.88 1.10 0.80
CA SER A 43 1.67 -0.29 1.20
C SER A 43 2.52 -0.66 2.42
N VAL A 44 3.75 -0.12 2.50
CA VAL A 44 4.72 -0.38 3.56
C VAL A 44 4.28 0.30 4.85
N TYR A 45 3.78 1.53 4.77
CA TYR A 45 3.49 2.35 5.93
C TYR A 45 2.00 2.35 6.28
N SER A 46 1.70 2.44 7.58
CA SER A 46 0.36 2.63 8.14
C SER A 46 0.32 3.95 8.91
N LYS A 47 -0.71 4.75 8.65
CA LYS A 47 -0.91 6.04 9.31
C LYS A 47 -1.17 5.81 10.80
N LEU A 48 -0.37 6.43 11.66
CA LEU A 48 -0.70 6.51 13.09
C LEU A 48 -1.77 7.59 13.30
N GLN A 49 -2.56 7.47 14.37
CA GLN A 49 -3.59 8.47 14.65
C GLN A 49 -3.02 9.88 14.85
N GLN A 50 -3.92 10.85 14.62
CA GLN A 50 -3.78 12.31 14.64
C GLN A 50 -2.59 12.90 13.88
N GLU A 51 -2.92 13.68 12.85
CA GLU A 51 -2.03 14.70 12.31
C GLU A 51 -1.85 15.79 13.37
N LEU A 52 -0.62 16.21 13.59
CA LEU A 52 -0.28 17.22 14.58
C LEU A 52 0.19 18.48 13.88
N LEU A 53 -0.27 19.63 14.36
CA LEU A 53 0.28 20.92 13.96
C LEU A 53 1.46 21.26 14.87
N GLN A 54 2.59 21.61 14.26
CA GLN A 54 3.83 22.03 14.92
C GLN A 54 4.24 23.43 14.43
N ALA A 55 5.25 24.01 15.10
CA ALA A 55 5.82 25.32 14.76
C ALA A 55 4.72 26.40 14.60
N TYR A 56 3.90 26.57 15.63
CA TYR A 56 2.79 27.53 15.65
C TYR A 56 1.76 27.33 14.50
N GLY A 57 1.59 26.10 14.02
CA GLY A 57 0.63 25.77 12.97
C GLY A 57 1.19 25.86 11.55
N THR A 58 2.48 26.14 11.38
CA THR A 58 3.13 26.22 10.06
C THR A 58 3.53 24.85 9.50
N VAL A 59 3.60 23.80 10.34
CA VAL A 59 4.00 22.45 9.93
C VAL A 59 2.93 21.43 10.32
N ARG A 60 2.44 20.68 9.33
CA ARG A 60 1.60 19.50 9.54
C ARG A 60 2.47 18.26 9.64
N VAL A 61 2.37 17.54 10.74
CA VAL A 61 3.17 16.37 11.04
C VAL A 61 2.29 15.13 11.10
N GLN A 62 2.60 14.16 10.25
CA GLN A 62 1.97 12.87 10.24
C GLN A 62 2.99 11.77 10.52
N LYS A 63 2.74 10.98 11.58
CA LYS A 63 3.55 9.82 11.91
C LYS A 63 3.00 8.57 11.22
N TYR A 64 3.90 7.70 10.79
CA TYR A 64 3.58 6.41 10.22
C TYR A 64 4.43 5.33 10.87
N GLU A 65 3.90 4.11 10.90
CA GLU A 65 4.64 2.91 11.30
C GLU A 65 4.65 1.88 10.17
N CYS A 66 5.68 1.04 10.11
CA CYS A 66 5.68 -0.09 9.19
C CYS A 66 4.46 -0.98 9.46
N ARG A 67 3.78 -1.42 8.40
CA ARG A 67 2.60 -2.28 8.47
C ARG A 67 2.90 -3.67 9.05
N LEU A 68 4.17 -4.08 9.03
CA LEU A 68 4.66 -5.31 9.66
C LEU A 68 4.98 -5.15 11.16
N ARG A 69 4.92 -3.93 11.72
CA ARG A 69 5.09 -3.65 13.15
C ARG A 69 3.95 -4.14 14.03
N LYS A 70 2.94 -4.83 13.48
CA LYS A 70 1.70 -5.25 14.13
C LYS A 70 1.89 -5.51 15.63
N SER A 71 1.52 -4.51 16.45
CA SER A 71 1.75 -4.51 17.90
C SER A 71 0.84 -5.47 18.64
N ARG A 72 -0.32 -5.79 18.05
CA ARG A 72 -1.31 -6.71 18.61
C ARG A 72 -1.18 -8.09 17.99
N LYS A 73 -0.97 -9.10 18.83
CA LYS A 73 -1.13 -10.51 18.41
C LYS A 73 -2.52 -10.69 17.82
N SER A 74 -2.62 -11.43 16.71
CA SER A 74 -3.92 -11.79 16.14
C SER A 74 -4.70 -12.58 17.20
N SER A 75 -5.99 -12.28 17.39
CA SER A 75 -6.84 -13.10 18.26
C SER A 75 -6.91 -14.52 17.69
N VAL A 76 -6.64 -15.52 18.52
CA VAL A 76 -6.95 -16.91 18.19
C VAL A 76 -8.46 -17.05 18.36
N ALA A 77 -9.18 -17.39 17.28
CA ALA A 77 -10.59 -17.70 17.40
C ALA A 77 -10.73 -18.98 18.25
N GLN A 78 -11.44 -18.90 19.37
CA GLN A 78 -11.85 -20.07 20.14
C GLN A 78 -12.72 -20.96 19.23
N VAL A 79 -12.28 -22.20 18.99
CA VAL A 79 -13.04 -23.20 18.24
C VAL A 79 -13.87 -23.99 19.25
N ALA A 80 -14.95 -23.40 19.75
CA ALA A 80 -16.01 -24.16 20.37
C ALA A 80 -17.26 -23.28 20.48
N ASP A 81 -18.35 -23.74 19.87
CA ASP A 81 -19.68 -23.49 20.42
C ASP A 81 -20.13 -24.81 21.05
N THR A 82 -20.92 -24.73 22.11
CA THR A 82 -21.26 -25.79 23.06
C THR A 82 -22.11 -26.93 22.48
N ASP A 83 -22.31 -26.96 21.16
CA ASP A 83 -23.34 -27.75 20.48
C ASP A 83 -22.84 -28.46 19.19
N GLY A 84 -21.52 -28.65 19.05
CA GLY A 84 -20.92 -29.52 18.01
C GLY A 84 -21.03 -29.05 16.55
N LYS A 85 -21.69 -27.91 16.27
CA LYS A 85 -21.76 -27.34 14.91
C LYS A 85 -20.49 -26.55 14.58
N VAL A 86 -19.70 -27.08 13.65
CA VAL A 86 -18.51 -26.39 13.11
C VAL A 86 -18.95 -25.21 12.25
N ILE A 87 -18.93 -24.00 12.83
CA ILE A 87 -19.06 -22.76 12.03
C ILE A 87 -17.80 -22.62 11.18
N LYS A 88 -17.91 -22.84 9.86
CA LYS A 88 -16.84 -22.59 8.89
C LYS A 88 -16.51 -21.08 8.86
N ARG A 89 -15.72 -20.59 9.81
CA ARG A 89 -15.16 -19.23 9.74
C ARG A 89 -13.95 -19.24 8.82
N ARG A 90 -13.79 -18.15 8.07
CA ARG A 90 -12.58 -17.88 7.27
C ARG A 90 -11.37 -17.95 8.21
N GLN A 91 -10.47 -18.91 7.97
CA GLN A 91 -9.16 -18.89 8.63
C GLN A 91 -8.42 -17.62 8.18
N SER A 92 -8.31 -16.65 9.07
CA SER A 92 -7.41 -15.52 8.89
C SER A 92 -5.99 -16.02 9.13
N SER A 93 -5.06 -15.73 8.23
CA SER A 93 -3.64 -16.01 8.50
C SER A 93 -3.21 -15.25 9.75
N ILE A 94 -2.78 -16.00 10.76
CA ILE A 94 -2.17 -15.42 11.96
C ILE A 94 -0.83 -14.83 11.49
N ARG A 95 -0.72 -13.51 11.56
CA ARG A 95 0.55 -12.81 11.29
C ARG A 95 1.34 -12.75 12.58
N ASN A 96 2.64 -13.08 12.51
CA ASN A 96 3.58 -12.86 13.60
C ASN A 96 3.66 -11.37 13.91
N ALA A 97 3.65 -11.03 15.20
CA ALA A 97 3.80 -9.65 15.65
C ALA A 97 5.28 -9.22 15.57
N ASN A 98 5.53 -7.91 15.51
CA ASN A 98 6.87 -7.29 15.60
C ASN A 98 7.89 -7.72 14.53
N LEU A 99 7.45 -8.00 13.30
CA LEU A 99 8.36 -8.34 12.21
C LEU A 99 9.18 -7.15 11.69
N CYS A 100 8.81 -5.92 12.07
CA CYS A 100 9.53 -4.69 11.75
C CYS A 100 9.23 -3.62 12.80
N ASN A 101 10.19 -2.76 13.14
CA ASN A 101 10.00 -1.70 14.14
C ASN A 101 10.15 -0.28 13.58
N VAL A 102 10.25 -0.12 12.26
CA VAL A 102 10.45 1.19 11.62
C VAL A 102 9.23 2.10 11.80
N ARG A 103 9.49 3.35 12.22
CA ARG A 103 8.55 4.46 12.17
C ARG A 103 9.16 5.64 11.44
N ILE A 104 8.31 6.38 10.74
CA ILE A 104 8.68 7.58 10.00
C ILE A 104 7.78 8.75 10.40
N LYS A 105 8.30 9.97 10.24
CA LYS A 105 7.57 11.22 10.38
C LYS A 105 7.60 11.94 9.04
N VAL A 106 6.42 12.27 8.54
CA VAL A 106 6.25 13.11 7.36
C VAL A 106 5.79 14.48 7.84
N SER A 107 6.60 15.49 7.57
CA SER A 107 6.34 16.89 7.93
C SER A 107 6.06 17.66 6.66
N ARG A 108 4.88 18.24 6.52
CA ARG A 108 4.48 19.08 5.38
C ARG A 108 4.37 20.52 5.85
N LEU A 109 5.06 21.43 5.19
CA LEU A 109 4.84 22.87 5.39
C LEU A 109 3.44 23.23 4.94
N VAL A 110 2.72 24.02 5.74
CA VAL A 110 1.36 24.48 5.41
C VAL A 110 1.36 25.36 4.17
N ASP A 111 2.46 26.09 3.94
CA ASP A 111 2.66 26.93 2.75
C ASP A 111 2.86 26.10 1.45
N GLY A 112 2.92 24.77 1.55
CA GLY A 112 3.03 23.88 0.39
C GLY A 112 4.41 23.94 -0.30
N THR A 113 5.44 24.43 0.39
CA THR A 113 6.78 24.56 -0.20
C THR A 113 7.58 23.26 -0.16
N ALA A 114 7.46 22.49 0.93
CA ALA A 114 8.25 21.29 1.12
C ALA A 114 7.56 20.23 1.98
N VAL A 115 7.91 18.97 1.70
CA VAL A 115 7.63 17.81 2.55
C VAL A 115 8.96 17.19 2.96
N THR A 116 9.17 17.05 4.26
CA THR A 116 10.33 16.37 4.85
C THR A 116 9.89 15.03 5.43
N VAL A 117 10.54 13.96 4.99
CA VAL A 117 10.35 12.61 5.51
C VAL A 117 11.59 12.23 6.29
N GLU A 118 11.42 11.91 7.57
CA GLU A 118 12.50 11.49 8.46
C GLU A 118 12.14 10.19 9.17
N ARG A 119 13.16 9.45 9.59
CA ARG A 119 12.98 8.27 10.40
C ARG A 119 12.92 8.66 11.88
N LEU A 120 12.00 8.05 12.64
CA LEU A 120 11.87 8.27 14.08
C LEU A 120 12.69 7.28 14.92
N ASP A 121 12.98 6.10 14.38
CA ASP A 121 13.74 5.03 15.05
C ASP A 121 15.06 4.77 14.34
N GLU A 122 16.05 4.20 15.01
CA GLU A 122 17.31 3.79 14.37
C GLU A 122 17.20 2.44 13.62
N HIS A 123 16.08 1.74 13.76
CA HIS A 123 15.86 0.43 13.14
C HIS A 123 15.74 0.56 11.61
N THR A 124 16.34 -0.38 10.89
CA THR A 124 16.10 -0.62 9.46
C THR A 124 14.96 -1.62 9.27
N HIS A 125 14.35 -1.62 8.08
CA HIS A 125 13.35 -2.65 7.75
C HIS A 125 14.03 -4.02 7.74
N THR A 126 13.44 -4.96 8.46
CA THR A 126 13.89 -6.35 8.58
C THR A 126 13.23 -7.27 7.56
N HIS A 127 12.54 -6.70 6.58
CA HIS A 127 11.79 -7.40 5.55
C HIS A 127 12.04 -6.78 4.18
N ASP A 128 11.76 -7.57 3.15
CA ASP A 128 11.68 -7.05 1.79
C ASP A 128 10.33 -6.37 1.52
N ILE A 129 10.33 -5.53 0.50
CA ILE A 129 9.17 -4.84 -0.03
C ILE A 129 8.06 -5.82 -0.45
N GLU A 130 8.41 -7.00 -0.99
CA GLU A 130 7.46 -8.05 -1.37
C GLU A 130 6.59 -8.51 -0.18
N GLU A 131 7.14 -8.55 1.03
CA GLU A 131 6.37 -8.92 2.22
C GLU A 131 5.28 -7.90 2.55
N SER A 132 5.59 -6.61 2.36
CA SER A 132 4.59 -5.53 2.50
C SER A 132 3.52 -5.62 1.41
N PHE A 133 3.90 -5.94 0.17
CA PHE A 133 2.97 -6.12 -0.94
C PHE A 133 1.99 -7.28 -0.73
N ARG A 134 2.44 -8.38 -0.12
CA ARG A 134 1.56 -9.50 0.25
C ARG A 134 0.47 -9.09 1.23
N ILE A 135 0.74 -8.10 2.08
CA ILE A 135 -0.21 -7.58 3.06
C ILE A 135 -1.18 -6.58 2.45
N LYS A 136 -0.66 -5.58 1.74
CA LYS A 136 -1.45 -4.50 1.12
C LYS A 136 -0.87 -4.19 -0.25
N LYS A 137 -1.74 -4.10 -1.26
CA LYS A 137 -1.34 -3.67 -2.60
C LYS A 137 -1.11 -2.14 -2.59
N PRO A 138 -0.02 -1.65 -3.21
CA PRO A 138 0.27 -0.22 -3.27
C PRO A 138 -0.86 0.50 -4.00
N SER A 139 -1.16 1.72 -3.56
CA SER A 139 -2.29 2.49 -4.07
C SER A 139 -2.19 2.76 -5.57
N ILE A 140 -0.99 2.88 -6.13
CA ILE A 140 -0.80 3.03 -7.57
C ILE A 140 -1.35 1.83 -8.36
N LEU A 141 -1.03 0.61 -7.92
CA LEU A 141 -1.50 -0.62 -8.56
C LEU A 141 -3.01 -0.78 -8.41
N VAL A 142 -3.53 -0.43 -7.23
CA VAL A 142 -4.97 -0.44 -6.99
C VAL A 142 -5.66 0.56 -7.91
N GLY A 143 -5.15 1.80 -8.02
CA GLY A 143 -5.68 2.83 -8.91
C GLY A 143 -5.72 2.38 -10.36
N TYR A 144 -4.64 1.76 -10.84
CA TYR A 144 -4.58 1.19 -12.19
C TYR A 144 -5.62 0.06 -12.41
N ILE A 145 -5.74 -0.87 -11.46
CA ILE A 145 -6.75 -1.93 -11.53
C ILE A 145 -8.16 -1.33 -11.56
N LYS A 146 -8.41 -0.26 -10.80
CA LYS A 146 -9.69 0.44 -10.77
C LYS A 146 -10.00 1.09 -12.13
N SER A 147 -9.04 1.79 -12.73
CA SER A 147 -9.23 2.42 -14.04
C SER A 147 -9.48 1.39 -15.14
N GLU A 148 -8.78 0.26 -15.12
CA GLU A 148 -9.00 -0.82 -16.08
C GLU A 148 -10.32 -1.58 -15.83
N ALA A 149 -10.71 -1.76 -14.56
CA ALA A 149 -11.99 -2.36 -14.22
C ALA A 149 -13.18 -1.49 -14.66
N ALA A 150 -13.06 -0.17 -14.62
CA ALA A 150 -14.07 0.78 -15.11
C ALA A 150 -14.30 0.67 -16.62
N LYS A 151 -13.29 0.21 -17.39
CA LYS A 151 -13.39 -0.10 -18.82
C LYS A 151 -14.07 -1.45 -19.11
N ASN A 152 -14.64 -2.10 -18.08
CA ASN A 152 -15.26 -3.42 -18.15
C ASN A 152 -14.32 -4.57 -18.52
N TYR A 153 -13.00 -4.40 -18.43
CA TYR A 153 -12.07 -5.51 -18.64
C TYR A 153 -12.24 -6.61 -17.60
N SER A 154 -12.06 -7.86 -18.04
CA SER A 154 -12.04 -9.03 -17.16
C SER A 154 -10.80 -9.03 -16.28
N ALA A 155 -10.87 -9.68 -15.11
CA ALA A 155 -9.71 -9.77 -14.21
C ALA A 155 -8.49 -10.42 -14.88
N SER A 156 -8.72 -11.34 -15.83
CA SER A 156 -7.66 -11.96 -16.62
C SER A 156 -7.01 -10.95 -17.57
N GLN A 157 -7.81 -10.18 -18.32
CA GLN A 157 -7.31 -9.15 -19.22
C GLN A 157 -6.50 -8.08 -18.46
N ILE A 158 -6.99 -7.64 -17.30
CA ILE A 158 -6.25 -6.69 -16.45
C ILE A 158 -4.94 -7.30 -15.97
N TYR A 159 -4.94 -8.57 -15.54
CA TYR A 159 -3.72 -9.27 -15.15
C TYR A 159 -2.69 -9.33 -16.28
N HIS A 160 -3.14 -9.67 -17.49
CA HIS A 160 -2.29 -9.69 -18.68
C HIS A 160 -1.77 -8.29 -19.03
N ALA A 161 -2.58 -7.25 -18.95
CA ALA A 161 -2.14 -5.86 -19.18
C ALA A 161 -1.07 -5.43 -18.17
N ILE A 162 -1.24 -5.76 -16.88
CA ILE A 162 -0.24 -5.47 -15.84
C ILE A 162 1.08 -6.20 -16.11
N ARG A 163 1.01 -7.48 -16.51
CA ARG A 163 2.19 -8.25 -16.93
C ARG A 163 2.66 -7.95 -18.36
N SER A 164 2.06 -6.96 -19.03
CA SER A 164 2.38 -6.60 -20.42
C SER A 164 2.38 -7.82 -21.35
N ALA A 165 1.28 -8.58 -21.33
CA ALA A 165 1.12 -9.82 -22.09
C ALA A 165 2.21 -10.90 -21.87
N GLY A 166 2.99 -10.81 -20.79
CA GLY A 166 4.08 -11.74 -20.49
C GLY A 166 5.45 -11.30 -21.01
N THR A 167 5.62 -10.03 -21.40
CA THR A 167 6.96 -9.50 -21.70
C THR A 167 7.84 -9.47 -20.45
N ARG A 168 9.15 -9.62 -20.66
CA ARG A 168 10.15 -9.57 -19.60
C ARG A 168 10.13 -8.24 -18.85
N GLU A 169 9.96 -7.13 -19.56
CA GLU A 169 9.92 -5.78 -19.00
C GLU A 169 8.71 -5.56 -18.06
N GLY A 170 7.52 -6.05 -18.43
CA GLY A 170 6.33 -5.96 -17.58
C GLY A 170 6.47 -6.82 -16.32
N ALA A 171 7.05 -8.01 -16.45
CA ALA A 171 7.33 -8.89 -15.31
C ALA A 171 8.39 -8.30 -14.36
N GLU A 172 9.44 -7.67 -14.90
CA GLU A 172 10.49 -6.99 -14.13
C GLU A 172 9.93 -5.80 -13.35
N ARG A 173 9.17 -4.90 -14.00
CA ARG A 173 8.54 -3.76 -13.30
C ARG A 173 7.55 -4.18 -12.23
N LEU A 174 6.79 -5.25 -12.48
CA LEU A 174 5.90 -5.80 -11.46
C LEU A 174 6.71 -6.37 -10.28
N LYS A 175 7.85 -7.02 -10.55
CA LYS A 175 8.77 -7.50 -9.52
C LYS A 175 9.38 -6.35 -8.72
N GLU A 176 9.76 -5.25 -9.37
CA GLU A 176 10.27 -4.04 -8.72
C GLU A 176 9.24 -3.41 -7.76
N LEU A 177 7.94 -3.47 -8.09
CA LEU A 177 6.86 -3.07 -7.18
C LEU A 177 6.68 -4.03 -5.99
N GLY A 178 7.46 -5.09 -5.87
CA GLY A 178 7.23 -6.19 -4.94
C GLY A 178 5.99 -6.99 -5.29
N GLY A 179 5.60 -6.99 -6.56
CA GLY A 179 4.38 -7.59 -7.07
C GLY A 179 4.55 -9.01 -7.60
N SER A 180 5.68 -9.67 -7.32
CA SER A 180 5.95 -11.01 -7.86
C SER A 180 4.90 -12.03 -7.42
N SER A 181 4.29 -11.82 -6.25
CA SER A 181 3.19 -12.64 -5.72
C SER A 181 1.78 -12.24 -6.17
N LEU A 182 1.61 -11.25 -7.06
CA LEU A 182 0.29 -10.83 -7.53
C LEU A 182 -0.42 -11.96 -8.29
N LYS A 183 -1.67 -12.26 -7.91
CA LYS A 183 -2.50 -13.28 -8.57
C LYS A 183 -3.75 -12.66 -9.20
N THR A 184 -4.30 -13.29 -10.24
CA THR A 184 -5.60 -12.91 -10.84
C THR A 184 -6.72 -12.85 -9.80
N LYS A 185 -6.67 -13.73 -8.78
CA LYS A 185 -7.62 -13.72 -7.65
C LYS A 185 -7.56 -12.41 -6.84
N ASP A 186 -6.39 -11.80 -6.69
CA ASP A 186 -6.25 -10.52 -6.00
C ASP A 186 -6.94 -9.40 -6.78
N ILE A 187 -6.79 -9.39 -8.10
CA ILE A 187 -7.47 -8.44 -9.01
C ILE A 187 -8.99 -8.64 -8.95
N MET A 188 -9.45 -9.89 -8.98
CA MET A 188 -10.87 -10.21 -8.83
C MET A 188 -11.42 -9.71 -7.49
N ASN A 189 -10.69 -9.91 -6.39
CA ASN A 189 -11.09 -9.42 -5.07
C ASN A 189 -11.15 -7.89 -5.02
N LEU A 190 -10.16 -7.21 -5.60
CA LEU A 190 -10.14 -5.74 -5.70
C LEU A 190 -11.32 -5.22 -6.52
N LYS A 191 -11.61 -5.85 -7.66
CA LYS A 191 -12.77 -5.51 -8.52
C LYS A 191 -14.10 -5.71 -7.78
N ARG A 192 -14.24 -6.80 -7.01
CA ARG A 192 -15.45 -7.04 -6.19
C ARG A 192 -15.61 -6.02 -5.07
N GLY A 193 -14.51 -5.62 -4.42
CA GLY A 193 -14.54 -4.61 -3.37
C GLY A 193 -14.96 -3.22 -3.86
N LEU A 194 -14.78 -2.91 -5.15
CA LEU A 194 -15.27 -1.68 -5.77
C LEU A 194 -16.79 -1.61 -5.81
N GLY A 195 -17.45 -2.70 -6.23
CA GLY A 195 -18.91 -2.74 -6.33
C GLY A 195 -19.64 -2.64 -4.98
N SER A 196 -18.92 -2.77 -3.86
CA SER A 196 -19.49 -2.62 -2.51
C SER A 196 -19.39 -1.19 -1.95
N ALA A 197 -18.59 -0.31 -2.56
CA ALA A 197 -18.41 1.06 -2.09
C ALA A 197 -19.47 2.04 -2.62
N ASP A 198 -20.14 1.72 -3.73
CA ASP A 198 -21.14 2.58 -4.38
C ASP A 198 -22.55 2.50 -3.76
N LEU A 199 -22.75 1.77 -2.66
CA LEU A 199 -24.04 1.68 -1.95
C LEU A 199 -24.02 2.27 -0.52
N GLY A 200 -22.99 3.05 -0.17
CA GLY A 200 -22.71 3.45 1.21
C GLY A 200 -22.90 4.92 1.61
N HIS A 201 -23.36 5.81 0.73
CA HIS A 201 -23.69 7.20 1.11
C HIS A 201 -25.19 7.36 1.38
N GLY A 202 -25.68 6.59 2.36
CA GLY A 202 -26.96 6.85 3.01
C GLY A 202 -26.72 7.69 4.27
N ASN A 203 -27.22 8.93 4.25
CA ASN A 203 -27.34 9.86 5.37
C ASN A 203 -27.37 9.21 6.76
N CYS A 204 -26.47 9.64 7.65
CA CYS A 204 -26.80 9.77 9.07
C CYS A 204 -26.68 11.25 9.42
N LYS A 205 -27.84 11.87 9.63
CA LYS A 205 -28.00 13.10 10.40
C LYS A 205 -27.67 12.84 11.86
#